data_AF-A0A9P5ZJD8-F1
#
_entry.id   AF-A0A9P5ZJD8-F1
#
_cell.length_a   1.000
_cell.length_b   1.000
_cell.length_c   1.000
_cell.angle_alpha   90.00
_cell.angle_beta   90.00
_cell.angle_gamma   90.00
#
_symmetry.space_group_name_H-M   'P 1'
#
loop_
_entity.id
_entity.type
_entity.pdbx_description
1 polymer ?
#
loop_
_entity_poly.entity_id
_entity_poly.type
_entity_poly.pdbx_seq_one_letter_code
_entity_poly.pdbx_strand_id
1 'polypeptide(L)'
;FGSLKMVVMAWVEGTTLDKHNPITQELNDQLRTQLHEVLAALQRRDLVHSDFRPPNVLVSENEVIQIIDFDWAGVDGQVFYPLTLKDNLVWADGVCRGGAIAKSHDKFMIEELIRMYLPS
;
A
#
# COMPACT_ATOMS: atom_id res chain seq x y z
N PHE A 1 25.65 -16.58 -0.24
CA PHE A 1 24.34 -16.88 0.35
C PHE A 1 24.23 -16.13 1.66
N GLY A 2 23.27 -15.21 1.78
CA GLY A 2 23.04 -14.45 3.01
C GLY A 2 22.29 -15.28 4.05
N SER A 3 22.47 -14.96 5.34
CA SER A 3 21.67 -15.55 6.42
C SER A 3 20.21 -15.14 6.28
N LEU A 4 19.27 -16.09 6.41
CA LEU A 4 17.84 -15.79 6.53
C LEU A 4 17.61 -14.81 7.69
N LYS A 5 16.79 -13.79 7.44
CA LYS A 5 16.34 -12.83 8.44
C LYS A 5 14.83 -12.96 8.59
N MET A 6 14.33 -12.80 9.81
CA MET A 6 12.91 -12.78 10.12
C MET A 6 12.56 -11.44 10.74
N VAL A 7 11.52 -10.79 10.22
CA VAL A 7 10.92 -9.60 10.81
C VAL A 7 9.68 -10.04 11.56
N VAL A 8 9.59 -9.70 12.85
CA VAL A 8 8.41 -9.96 13.69
C VAL A 8 7.70 -8.64 13.91
N MET A 9 6.41 -8.59 13.59
CA MET A 9 5.54 -7.42 13.74
C MET A 9 4.33 -7.77 14.60
N ALA A 10 3.51 -6.77 14.92
CA ALA A 10 2.27 -7.01 15.65
C ALA A 10 1.36 -7.97 14.89
N TRP A 11 0.73 -8.89 15.61
CA TRP A 11 -0.35 -9.71 15.07
C TRP A 11 -1.61 -8.87 14.91
N VAL A 12 -2.24 -8.94 13.74
CA VAL A 12 -3.46 -8.21 13.41
C VAL A 12 -4.55 -9.24 13.09
N GLU A 13 -5.57 -9.31 13.94
CA GLU A 13 -6.79 -10.07 13.67
C GLU A 13 -7.59 -9.33 12.58
N GLY A 14 -7.79 -9.98 11.43
CA GLY A 14 -8.45 -9.36 10.27
C GLY A 14 -8.18 -10.08 8.96
N THR A 15 -8.54 -9.44 7.85
CA THR A 15 -8.32 -9.96 6.50
C THR A 15 -7.69 -8.91 5.59
N THR A 16 -7.06 -9.33 4.51
CA THR A 16 -6.58 -8.41 3.46
C THR A 16 -7.76 -7.86 2.66
N LEU A 17 -7.61 -6.66 2.09
CA LEU A 17 -8.68 -5.96 1.39
C LEU A 17 -9.27 -6.76 0.20
N ASP A 18 -8.46 -7.57 -0.49
CA ASP A 18 -8.95 -8.48 -1.55
C ASP A 18 -9.87 -9.59 -1.04
N LYS A 19 -9.83 -9.89 0.25
CA LYS A 19 -10.60 -10.96 0.89
C LYS A 19 -11.67 -10.41 1.84
N HIS A 20 -11.68 -9.09 2.08
CA HIS A 20 -12.61 -8.47 2.99
C HIS A 20 -13.96 -8.26 2.31
N ASN A 21 -14.92 -9.12 2.61
CA ASN A 21 -16.26 -9.10 2.02
C ASN A 21 -17.28 -9.68 3.02
N PRO A 22 -18.49 -9.08 3.18
CA PRO A 22 -18.97 -7.86 2.52
C PRO A 22 -18.33 -6.58 3.06
N ILE A 23 -18.24 -5.55 2.21
CA ILE A 23 -17.91 -4.17 2.61
C ILE A 23 -19.21 -3.37 2.60
N THR A 24 -19.65 -2.88 3.75
CA THR A 24 -20.81 -1.97 3.84
C THR A 24 -20.43 -0.59 3.31
N GLN A 25 -21.41 0.25 2.96
CA GLN A 25 -21.12 1.62 2.53
C GLN A 25 -20.41 2.43 3.63
N GLU A 26 -20.83 2.25 4.89
CA GLU A 26 -20.21 2.93 6.03
C GLU A 26 -18.74 2.53 6.18
N LEU A 27 -18.45 1.23 6.13
CA LEU A 27 -17.08 0.73 6.18
C LEU A 27 -16.27 1.22 4.98
N ASN A 28 -16.86 1.26 3.79
CA ASN A 28 -16.21 1.78 2.59
C ASN A 28 -15.74 3.23 2.79
N ASP A 29 -16.62 4.12 3.25
CA ASP A 29 -16.29 5.53 3.50
C ASP A 29 -15.21 5.68 4.58
N GLN A 30 -15.23 4.84 5.62
CA GLN A 30 -14.20 4.79 6.64
C GLN A 30 -12.84 4.33 6.08
N LEU A 31 -12.79 3.25 5.30
CA LEU A 31 -11.56 2.73 4.72
C LEU A 31 -10.94 3.72 3.72
N ARG A 32 -11.75 4.42 2.93
CA ARG A 32 -11.29 5.51 2.05
C ARG A 32 -10.62 6.61 2.85
N THR A 33 -11.25 7.04 3.94
CA THR A 33 -10.69 8.07 4.84
C THR A 33 -9.34 7.62 5.40
N GLN A 34 -9.26 6.39 5.92
CA GLN A 34 -8.03 5.84 6.48
C GLN A 34 -6.91 5.70 5.43
N LEU A 35 -7.20 5.32 4.19
CA LEU A 35 -6.18 5.27 3.12
C LEU A 35 -5.61 6.66 2.81
N HIS A 36 -6.45 7.71 2.80
CA HIS A 36 -5.95 9.07 2.65
C HIS A 36 -5.12 9.53 3.86
N GLU A 37 -5.47 9.11 5.07
CA GLU A 37 -4.67 9.37 6.28
C GLU A 37 -3.31 8.67 6.23
N VAL A 38 -3.25 7.42 5.76
CA VAL A 38 -2.00 6.69 5.51
C VAL A 38 -1.13 7.46 4.52
N LEU A 39 -1.69 7.89 3.39
CA LEU A 39 -0.96 8.69 2.40
C LEU A 39 -0.40 9.98 3.02
N ALA A 40 -1.23 10.73 3.74
CA ALA A 40 -0.81 11.96 4.41
C ALA A 40 0.29 11.72 5.45
N ALA A 41 0.22 10.61 6.19
CA ALA A 41 1.22 10.23 7.19
C ALA A 41 2.58 9.91 6.57
N LEU A 42 2.61 9.21 5.42
CA LEU A 42 3.83 8.92 4.67
C LEU A 42 4.43 10.19 4.08
N GLN A 43 3.62 10.98 3.37
CA GLN A 43 4.08 12.19 2.68
C GLN A 43 4.71 13.21 3.63
N ARG A 44 4.12 13.41 4.82
CA ARG A 44 4.62 14.33 5.85
C ARG A 44 5.99 13.92 6.42
N ARG A 45 6.39 12.65 6.26
CA ARG A 45 7.64 12.11 6.79
C ARG A 45 8.68 11.82 5.70
N ASP A 46 8.41 12.26 4.46
CA ASP A 46 9.24 11.94 3.30
C ASP A 46 9.39 10.42 3.08
N LEU A 47 8.35 9.65 3.41
CA LEU A 47 8.34 8.20 3.24
C LEU A 47 7.49 7.77 2.05
N VAL A 48 7.85 6.63 1.49
CA VAL A 48 7.16 5.93 0.39
C VAL A 48 7.03 4.44 0.72
N HIS A 49 5.98 3.79 0.23
CA HIS A 49 5.72 2.34 0.36
C HIS A 49 5.79 1.63 -0.99
N SER A 50 5.06 2.15 -1.98
CA SER A 50 5.10 1.79 -3.40
C SER A 50 4.69 0.39 -3.84
N ASP A 51 4.22 -0.45 -2.92
CA ASP A 51 3.42 -1.65 -3.26
C ASP A 51 2.00 -1.57 -2.65
N PHE A 52 1.31 -0.44 -2.84
CA PHE A 52 -0.08 -0.30 -2.39
C PHE A 52 -1.01 -1.13 -3.27
N ARG A 53 -1.45 -2.27 -2.74
CA ARG A 53 -2.32 -3.23 -3.40
C ARG A 53 -3.21 -3.90 -2.37
N PRO A 54 -4.36 -4.49 -2.75
CA PRO A 54 -5.27 -5.07 -1.77
C PRO A 54 -4.64 -6.13 -0.85
N PRO A 55 -3.74 -7.03 -1.32
CA PRO A 55 -3.09 -8.00 -0.43
C PRO A 55 -2.17 -7.36 0.64
N ASN A 56 -1.74 -6.11 0.42
CA ASN A 56 -0.82 -5.39 1.30
C ASN A 56 -1.57 -4.40 2.23
N VAL A 57 -2.90 -4.43 2.22
CA VAL A 57 -3.78 -3.65 3.08
C VAL A 57 -4.60 -4.62 3.93
N LEU A 58 -4.26 -4.75 5.20
CA LEU A 58 -5.05 -5.49 6.17
C LEU A 58 -6.16 -4.60 6.73
N VAL A 59 -7.37 -5.14 6.82
CA VAL A 59 -8.51 -4.57 7.54
C VAL A 59 -8.71 -5.41 8.79
N SER A 60 -8.44 -4.82 9.95
CA SER A 60 -8.62 -5.48 11.23
C SER A 60 -10.11 -5.70 11.56
N GLU A 61 -10.41 -6.55 12.54
CA GLU A 61 -11.79 -6.72 13.05
C GLU A 61 -12.40 -5.42 13.60
N ASN A 62 -11.56 -4.47 14.02
CA ASN A 62 -11.99 -3.14 14.46
C ASN A 62 -12.04 -2.13 13.31
N GLU A 63 -12.08 -2.62 12.06
CA GLU A 63 -12.22 -1.81 10.83
C GLU A 63 -11.05 -0.83 10.59
N VAL A 64 -9.92 -1.04 11.27
CA VAL A 64 -8.70 -0.23 11.12
C VAL A 64 -7.77 -0.84 10.07
N ILE A 65 -7.25 0.00 9.17
CA ILE A 65 -6.24 -0.34 8.16
C ILE A 65 -4.86 -0.52 8.78
N GLN A 66 -4.17 -1.59 8.40
CA GLN A 66 -2.75 -1.81 8.65
C GLN A 66 -2.05 -2.12 7.32
N ILE A 67 -0.95 -1.41 7.04
CA ILE A 67 -0.16 -1.62 5.83
C ILE A 67 0.95 -2.62 6.13
N ILE A 68 1.14 -3.58 5.23
CA ILE A 68 2.18 -4.62 5.31
C ILE A 68 3.00 -4.67 4.01
N ASP A 69 4.07 -5.48 4.04
CA ASP A 69 4.97 -5.69 2.89
C ASP A 69 5.81 -4.45 2.51
N PHE A 70 6.75 -4.10 3.40
CA PHE A 70 7.61 -2.91 3.31
C PHE A 70 8.89 -3.12 2.49
N ASP A 71 8.95 -4.14 1.63
CA ASP A 71 10.20 -4.51 0.92
C ASP A 71 10.73 -3.40 0.01
N TRP A 72 9.86 -2.49 -0.46
CA TRP A 72 10.22 -1.35 -1.32
C TRP A 72 10.17 -0.01 -0.58
N ALA A 73 9.77 -0.03 0.69
CA ALA A 73 9.52 1.18 1.44
C ALA A 73 10.82 1.88 1.85
N GLY A 74 10.76 3.20 1.96
CA GLY A 74 11.90 3.99 2.41
C GLY A 74 11.68 5.48 2.22
N VAL A 75 12.77 6.21 2.05
CA VAL A 75 12.74 7.67 1.87
C VAL A 75 12.46 8.00 0.40
N ASP A 76 11.58 8.97 0.18
CA ASP A 76 11.21 9.51 -1.14
C ASP A 76 12.45 9.81 -2.00
N GLY A 77 12.49 9.25 -3.20
CA GLY A 77 13.60 9.39 -4.15
C GLY A 77 14.88 8.63 -3.81
N GLN A 78 14.94 7.91 -2.69
CA GLN A 78 16.15 7.18 -2.23
C GLN A 78 16.03 5.66 -2.27
N VAL A 79 14.82 5.14 -2.48
CA VAL A 79 14.56 3.72 -2.75
C VAL A 79 14.11 3.53 -4.20
N PHE A 80 14.32 2.33 -4.73
CA PHE A 80 14.19 2.05 -6.16
C PHE A 80 13.32 0.83 -6.40
N TYR A 81 12.53 0.86 -7.47
CA TYR A 81 11.77 -0.32 -7.88
C TYR A 81 12.69 -1.46 -8.31
N PRO A 82 12.29 -2.72 -8.09
CA PRO A 82 13.05 -3.86 -8.57
C PRO A 82 13.07 -3.89 -10.11
N LEU A 83 14.06 -4.59 -10.68
CA LEU A 83 14.11 -4.83 -12.12
C LEU A 83 13.00 -5.76 -12.61
N THR A 84 12.33 -6.46 -11.70
CA THR A 84 11.30 -7.47 -11.96
C THR A 84 9.88 -6.95 -11.77
N LEU A 85 9.64 -5.65 -12.02
CA LEU A 85 8.28 -5.10 -12.03
C LEU A 85 7.38 -5.93 -12.95
N LYS A 86 6.13 -6.10 -12.52
CA LYS A 86 5.12 -6.83 -13.28
C LYS A 86 4.55 -5.92 -14.37
N ASP A 87 4.53 -6.42 -15.60
CA ASP A 87 4.04 -5.67 -16.77
C ASP A 87 2.51 -5.63 -16.87
N ASN A 88 1.80 -6.44 -16.08
CA ASN A 88 0.34 -6.55 -16.10
C ASN A 88 -0.37 -5.70 -15.04
N LEU A 89 0.34 -4.78 -14.39
CA LEU A 89 -0.22 -3.83 -13.43
C LEU A 89 -0.25 -2.43 -14.05
N VAL A 90 -1.26 -1.65 -13.66
CA VAL A 90 -1.30 -0.22 -13.97
C VAL A 90 -0.38 0.49 -12.97
N TRP A 91 0.67 1.11 -13.50
CA TRP A 91 1.63 1.87 -12.71
C TRP A 91 1.42 3.37 -12.88
N ALA A 92 1.87 4.13 -11.88
CA ALA A 92 1.90 5.58 -11.95
C ALA A 92 2.86 6.07 -13.03
N ASP A 93 2.61 7.27 -13.56
CA ASP A 93 3.56 7.96 -14.45
C ASP A 93 4.92 8.09 -13.78
N GLY A 94 5.98 7.77 -14.52
CA GLY A 94 7.38 7.83 -14.05
C GLY A 94 7.89 6.54 -13.41
N VAL A 95 7.03 5.55 -13.14
CA VAL A 95 7.47 4.22 -12.67
C VAL A 95 8.24 3.52 -13.78
N CYS A 96 9.45 3.06 -13.45
CA CYS A 96 10.25 2.21 -14.33
C CYS A 96 11.12 1.24 -13.52
N ARG A 97 11.58 0.18 -14.17
CA ARG A 97 12.46 -0.84 -13.58
C ARG A 97 13.78 -0.19 -13.12
N GLY A 98 14.12 -0.32 -11.85
CA GLY A 98 15.30 0.34 -11.25
C GLY A 98 15.15 1.85 -11.07
N GLY A 99 13.98 2.42 -11.37
CA GLY A 99 13.68 3.84 -11.18
C GLY A 99 13.47 4.18 -9.71
N ALA A 100 13.77 5.43 -9.36
CA ALA A 100 13.52 5.95 -8.02
C ALA A 100 12.02 5.96 -7.74
N ILE A 101 11.66 5.57 -6.51
CA ILE A 101 10.31 5.61 -6.02
C ILE A 101 9.99 7.03 -5.54
N ALA A 102 8.86 7.58 -5.98
CA ALA A 102 8.38 8.90 -5.62
C ALA A 102 7.03 8.82 -4.88
N LYS A 103 6.76 9.77 -3.99
CA LYS A 103 5.44 9.92 -3.30
C LYS A 103 4.24 10.00 -4.24
N SER A 104 4.43 10.51 -5.46
CA SER A 104 3.37 10.55 -6.47
C SER A 104 2.91 9.15 -6.88
N HIS A 105 3.80 8.16 -6.82
CA HIS A 105 3.45 6.77 -7.12
C HIS A 105 2.52 6.20 -6.05
N ASP A 106 2.82 6.42 -4.77
CA ASP A 106 1.95 6.00 -3.66
C ASP A 106 0.56 6.62 -3.75
N LYS A 107 0.50 7.93 -4.03
CA LYS A 107 -0.77 8.62 -4.26
C LYS A 107 -1.57 7.94 -5.36
N PHE A 108 -0.96 7.74 -6.53
CA PHE A 108 -1.64 7.10 -7.65
C PHE A 108 -2.17 5.70 -7.30
N MET A 109 -1.36 4.86 -6.67
CA MET A 109 -1.76 3.51 -6.31
C MET A 109 -2.90 3.48 -5.30
N ILE A 110 -2.91 4.39 -4.31
CA ILE A 110 -4.01 4.51 -3.36
C ILE A 110 -5.30 4.96 -4.04
N GLU A 111 -5.24 5.93 -4.95
CA GLU A 111 -6.44 6.36 -5.69
C GLU A 111 -6.99 5.23 -6.56
N GLU A 112 -6.12 4.46 -7.23
CA GLU A 112 -6.54 3.30 -8.02
C GLU A 112 -7.11 2.18 -7.13
N LEU A 113 -6.52 1.95 -5.95
CA LEU A 113 -7.04 1.01 -4.97
C LEU A 113 -8.45 1.38 -4.52
N ILE A 114 -8.65 2.65 -4.16
CA ILE A 114 -9.97 3.18 -3.78
C ILE A 114 -10.96 2.99 -4.93
N ARG A 115 -10.59 3.41 -6.14
CA ARG A 115 -11.44 3.32 -7.33
C ARG A 115 -11.91 1.89 -7.61
N MET A 116 -11.04 0.90 -7.41
CA MET A 116 -11.32 -0.50 -7.79
C MET A 116 -11.98 -1.32 -6.67
N TYR A 117 -11.68 -1.04 -5.41
CA TYR A 117 -12.09 -1.89 -4.28
C TYR A 117 -13.03 -1.20 -3.29
N LEU A 118 -13.10 0.13 -3.32
CA LEU A 118 -13.91 0.95 -2.42
C LEU A 118 -14.72 1.98 -3.25
N PRO A 119 -15.62 1.51 -4.14
CA PRO A 119 -16.38 2.41 -5.01
C PRO A 119 -17.33 3.29 -4.19
N SER A 120 -17.60 4.50 -4.69
CA SER A 120 -18.57 5.42 -4.07
C SER A 120 -20.01 4.91 -4.18
#